data_AF-A0AAP0MAZ0-F1
#
_entry.id   AF-A0AAP0MAZ0-F1
#
_cell.length_a   1.000
_cell.length_b   1.000
_cell.length_c   1.000
_cell.angle_alpha   90.00
_cell.angle_beta   90.00
_cell.angle_gamma   90.00
#
_symmetry.space_group_name_H-M   'P 1'
#
loop_
_entity.id
_entity.type
_entity.pdbx_description
1 polymer ?
#
loop_
_entity_poly.entity_id
_entity_poly.type
_entity_poly.pdbx_seq_one_letter_code
_entity_poly.pdbx_strand_id
1 'polypeptide(L)'
;MPDLSEAPNLERTNFLNCTGYSYISSSIQNFNHLSRLCFRGCKSLRSFPSNLHFVSPIAMDFSSCVNFTEFPQISGNITDLDLHETAIEEVSSSLECLTNLQVFSLDSCSRLKRVSTRIFVN
;
A
#
# COMPACT_ATOMS: atom_id res chain seq x y z
N MET A 1 -4.92 -3.87 13.12
CA MET A 1 -5.26 -4.93 12.16
C MET A 1 -5.74 -6.15 12.95
N PRO A 2 -6.71 -6.96 12.46
CA PRO A 2 -7.00 -8.25 13.12
C PRO A 2 -5.78 -9.17 13.05
N ASP A 3 -5.71 -10.12 13.97
CA ASP A 3 -4.78 -11.23 13.83
C ASP A 3 -5.24 -12.11 12.65
N LEU A 4 -4.30 -12.42 11.76
CA LEU A 4 -4.52 -13.22 10.56
C LEU A 4 -3.77 -14.55 10.63
N SER A 5 -3.15 -14.86 11.79
CA SER A 5 -2.38 -16.09 12.03
C SER A 5 -3.18 -17.37 11.73
N GLU A 6 -4.49 -17.36 12.02
CA GLU A 6 -5.42 -18.47 11.79
C GLU A 6 -5.88 -18.61 10.31
N ALA A 7 -5.37 -17.77 9.40
CA ALA A 7 -5.73 -17.76 7.98
C ALA A 7 -4.49 -17.93 7.07
N PRO A 8 -3.78 -19.08 7.11
CA PRO A 8 -2.51 -19.26 6.38
C PRO A 8 -2.65 -19.18 4.85
N ASN A 9 -3.85 -19.47 4.32
CA ASN A 9 -4.16 -19.43 2.89
C ASN A 9 -4.89 -18.14 2.47
N LEU A 10 -4.75 -17.06 3.25
CA LEU A 10 -5.42 -15.80 2.97
C LEU A 10 -5.02 -15.25 1.61
N GLU A 11 -5.99 -15.15 0.69
CA GLU A 11 -5.75 -14.60 -0.65
C GLU A 11 -6.10 -13.11 -0.79
N ARG A 12 -7.10 -12.64 -0.04
CA ARG A 12 -7.63 -11.28 -0.17
C ARG A 12 -8.07 -10.77 1.18
N THR A 13 -7.77 -9.51 1.44
CA THR A 13 -8.34 -8.78 2.59
C THR A 13 -9.30 -7.71 2.11
N ASN A 14 -10.30 -7.39 2.92
CA ASN A 14 -11.21 -6.28 2.69
C ASN A 14 -11.47 -5.54 4.00
N PHE A 15 -10.75 -4.44 4.20
CA PHE A 15 -10.91 -3.53 5.33
C PHE A 15 -11.56 -2.20 4.90
N LEU A 16 -12.45 -2.22 3.89
CA LEU A 16 -13.14 -1.02 3.40
C LEU A 16 -13.71 -0.17 4.55
N ASN A 17 -13.41 1.13 4.53
CA ASN A 17 -13.87 2.13 5.50
C ASN A 17 -13.55 1.77 6.97
N CYS A 18 -12.46 1.05 7.22
CA CYS A 18 -12.12 0.66 8.59
C CYS A 18 -11.84 1.87 9.49
N THR A 19 -12.40 1.83 10.69
CA THR A 19 -12.28 2.90 11.69
C THR A 19 -11.40 2.50 12.87
N GLY A 20 -11.24 1.19 13.13
CA GLY A 20 -10.58 0.66 14.32
C GLY A 20 -9.08 0.42 14.22
N TYR A 21 -8.49 0.49 13.02
CA TYR A 21 -7.08 0.11 12.82
C TYR A 21 -6.27 1.26 12.27
N SER A 22 -5.27 1.68 13.05
CA SER A 22 -4.31 2.70 12.64
C SER A 22 -3.02 2.15 12.05
N TYR A 23 -2.79 0.84 12.17
CA TYR A 23 -1.58 0.16 11.73
C TYR A 23 -1.86 -1.20 11.09
N ILE A 24 -0.92 -1.62 10.25
CA ILE A 24 -0.83 -2.92 9.58
C ILE A 24 0.39 -3.66 10.15
N SER A 25 0.25 -4.96 10.42
CA SER A 25 1.39 -5.77 10.92
C SER A 25 2.38 -6.07 9.80
N SER A 26 3.67 -6.06 10.09
CA SER A 26 4.72 -6.47 9.14
C SER A 26 4.60 -7.95 8.72
N SER A 27 3.93 -8.78 9.52
CA SER A 27 3.64 -10.18 9.18
C SER A 27 2.78 -10.34 7.91
N ILE A 28 2.17 -9.26 7.41
CA ILE A 28 1.38 -9.28 6.16
C ILE A 28 2.19 -9.80 4.96
N GLN A 29 3.52 -9.62 4.95
CA GLN A 29 4.39 -10.12 3.88
C GLN A 29 4.51 -11.66 3.86
N ASN A 30 4.17 -12.34 4.96
CA ASN A 30 4.31 -13.80 5.08
C ASN A 30 3.15 -14.58 4.43
N PHE A 31 2.06 -13.89 4.05
CA PHE A 31 0.93 -14.53 3.39
C PHE A 31 1.23 -14.68 1.89
N ASN A 32 1.94 -15.76 1.55
CA ASN A 32 2.39 -16.02 0.17
C ASN A 32 1.26 -16.23 -0.86
N HIS A 33 0.01 -16.40 -0.41
CA HIS A 33 -1.16 -16.48 -1.29
C HIS A 33 -1.93 -15.15 -1.41
N LEU A 34 -1.54 -14.13 -0.65
CA LEU A 34 -2.21 -12.84 -0.62
C LEU A 34 -1.98 -12.09 -1.93
N SER A 35 -3.03 -12.03 -2.74
CA SER A 35 -3.05 -11.33 -4.02
C SER A 35 -3.70 -9.95 -3.95
N ARG A 36 -4.46 -9.65 -2.89
CA ARG A 36 -5.10 -8.34 -2.72
C ARG A 36 -5.13 -7.85 -1.27
N LEU A 37 -4.63 -6.65 -1.06
CA LEU A 37 -4.71 -5.90 0.19
C LEU A 37 -5.59 -4.66 0.02
N CYS A 38 -6.75 -4.61 0.67
CA CYS A 38 -7.68 -3.49 0.54
C CYS A 38 -7.93 -2.82 1.89
N PHE A 39 -7.51 -1.55 2.01
CA PHE A 39 -7.77 -0.64 3.12
C PHE A 39 -8.51 0.62 2.67
N ARG A 40 -9.11 0.61 1.48
CA ARG A 40 -9.80 1.76 0.91
C ARG A 40 -10.70 2.47 1.93
N GLY A 41 -10.57 3.78 2.05
CA GLY A 41 -11.38 4.62 2.94
C GLY A 41 -11.05 4.49 4.44
N CYS A 42 -10.00 3.77 4.83
CA CYS A 42 -9.59 3.66 6.23
C CYS A 42 -8.98 4.96 6.75
N LYS A 43 -9.82 5.84 7.30
CA LYS A 43 -9.40 7.16 7.79
C LYS A 43 -8.47 7.07 9.02
N SER A 44 -8.45 5.95 9.73
CA SER A 44 -7.55 5.77 10.89
C SER A 44 -6.14 5.34 10.50
N LEU A 45 -5.95 4.80 9.28
CA LEU A 45 -4.68 4.29 8.80
C LEU A 45 -3.73 5.46 8.47
N ARG A 46 -2.53 5.44 9.06
CA ARG A 46 -1.57 6.55 8.95
C ARG A 46 -0.33 6.22 8.13
N SER A 47 0.10 4.97 8.17
CA SER A 47 1.29 4.49 7.49
C SER A 47 1.20 3.00 7.21
N PHE A 48 2.14 2.52 6.39
CA PHE A 48 2.35 1.11 6.11
C PHE A 48 3.72 0.69 6.68
N PRO A 49 3.87 -0.53 7.23
CA PRO A 49 5.16 -1.03 7.67
C PRO A 49 6.22 -0.92 6.55
N SER A 50 7.38 -0.37 6.88
CA SER A 50 8.51 -0.20 5.96
C SER A 50 9.33 -1.48 5.81
N ASN A 51 10.13 -1.55 4.75
CA ASN A 51 11.10 -2.62 4.46
C ASN A 51 10.46 -3.99 4.29
N LEU A 52 9.24 -4.04 3.76
CA LEU A 52 8.59 -5.31 3.42
C LEU A 52 8.93 -5.75 2.00
N HIS A 53 9.02 -7.07 1.82
CA HIS A 53 9.29 -7.69 0.53
C HIS A 53 8.20 -8.73 0.20
N PHE A 54 7.48 -8.51 -0.90
CA PHE A 54 6.41 -9.41 -1.34
C PHE A 54 6.91 -10.32 -2.47
N VAL A 55 6.93 -11.63 -2.21
CA VAL A 55 7.38 -12.63 -3.20
C VAL A 55 6.30 -12.89 -4.25
N SER A 56 5.05 -13.01 -3.81
CA SER A 56 3.89 -13.26 -4.68
C SER A 56 3.29 -11.96 -5.21
N PRO A 57 2.69 -11.97 -6.42
CA PRO A 57 1.98 -10.82 -6.97
C PRO A 57 0.90 -10.30 -6.02
N ILE A 58 0.90 -9.00 -5.74
CA ILE A 58 -0.09 -8.38 -4.86
C ILE A 58 -0.53 -7.00 -5.36
N ALA A 59 -1.84 -6.78 -5.33
CA ALA A 59 -2.49 -5.49 -5.54
C ALA A 59 -2.82 -4.82 -4.20
N MET A 60 -2.44 -3.56 -4.02
CA MET A 60 -2.67 -2.79 -2.79
C MET A 60 -3.54 -1.56 -3.06
N ASP A 61 -4.64 -1.46 -2.32
CA ASP A 61 -5.60 -0.35 -2.41
C ASP A 61 -5.67 0.37 -1.05
N PHE A 62 -5.06 1.55 -1.00
CA PHE A 62 -5.13 2.49 0.12
C PHE A 62 -5.92 3.75 -0.26
N SER A 63 -6.68 3.71 -1.35
CA SER A 63 -7.41 4.86 -1.86
C SER A 63 -8.33 5.46 -0.79
N SER A 64 -8.50 6.77 -0.76
CA SER A 64 -9.30 7.51 0.22
C SER A 64 -8.87 7.33 1.70
N CYS A 65 -7.65 6.82 1.97
CA CYS A 65 -7.05 6.84 3.31
C CYS A 65 -6.48 8.24 3.59
N VAL A 66 -7.35 9.18 3.91
CA VAL A 66 -7.04 10.62 4.01
C VAL A 66 -6.01 11.00 5.10
N ASN A 67 -5.65 10.10 6.00
CA ASN A 67 -4.61 10.30 7.02
C ASN A 67 -3.32 9.52 6.73
N PHE A 68 -3.25 8.84 5.59
CA PHE A 68 -2.07 8.09 5.16
C PHE A 68 -1.04 9.06 4.54
N THR A 69 0.06 9.31 5.26
CA THR A 69 0.97 10.44 4.94
C THR A 69 2.32 10.03 4.36
N GLU A 70 2.72 8.78 4.55
CA GLU A 70 4.05 8.29 4.16
C GLU A 70 3.94 7.32 2.98
N PHE A 71 4.79 7.49 1.96
CA PHE A 71 4.83 6.55 0.86
C PHE A 71 5.32 5.17 1.33
N PRO A 72 4.70 4.04 0.89
CA PRO A 72 5.13 2.71 1.30
C PRO A 72 6.58 2.40 0.86
N GLN A 73 7.45 2.13 1.83
CA GLN A 73 8.82 1.65 1.56
C GLN A 73 8.82 0.13 1.40
N ILE A 74 8.32 -0.33 0.24
CA ILE A 74 8.14 -1.76 -0.07
C ILE A 74 8.91 -2.16 -1.32
N SER A 75 9.09 -3.47 -1.51
CA SER A 75 9.76 -4.05 -2.69
C SER A 75 9.11 -5.38 -3.08
N GLY A 76 9.51 -5.89 -4.25
CA GLY A 76 9.08 -7.19 -4.74
C GLY A 76 7.92 -7.07 -5.73
N ASN A 77 7.02 -8.05 -5.72
CA ASN A 77 6.04 -8.27 -6.77
C ASN A 77 4.74 -7.49 -6.55
N ILE A 78 4.85 -6.17 -6.46
CA ILE A 78 3.69 -5.28 -6.38
C ILE A 78 3.17 -5.02 -7.78
N THR A 79 1.92 -5.40 -8.07
CA THR A 79 1.32 -5.20 -9.40
C THR A 79 0.51 -3.92 -9.48
N ASP A 80 -0.13 -3.55 -8.36
CA ASP A 80 -1.01 -2.39 -8.28
C ASP A 80 -0.77 -1.66 -6.96
N LEU A 81 -0.62 -0.35 -7.02
CA LEU A 81 -0.53 0.52 -5.85
C LEU A 81 -1.44 1.73 -6.06
N ASP A 82 -2.61 1.68 -5.44
CA ASP A 82 -3.57 2.78 -5.46
C ASP A 82 -3.47 3.60 -4.16
N LEU A 83 -2.97 4.83 -4.30
CA LEU A 83 -2.86 5.83 -3.24
C LEU A 83 -3.76 7.05 -3.53
N HIS A 84 -4.75 6.92 -4.42
CA HIS A 84 -5.73 7.96 -4.72
C HIS A 84 -6.29 8.60 -3.43
N GLU A 85 -6.40 9.93 -3.38
CA GLU A 85 -7.01 10.66 -2.26
C GLU A 85 -6.36 10.34 -0.89
N THR A 86 -5.07 10.06 -0.88
CA THR A 86 -4.27 9.96 0.35
C THR A 86 -3.62 11.31 0.70
N ALA A 87 -3.05 11.39 1.90
CA ALA A 87 -2.35 12.57 2.38
C ALA A 87 -0.83 12.49 2.17
N ILE A 88 -0.35 11.64 1.26
CA ILE A 88 1.08 11.49 1.03
C ILE A 88 1.69 12.81 0.58
N GLU A 89 2.87 13.13 1.12
CA GLU A 89 3.57 14.38 0.78
C GLU A 89 4.70 14.19 -0.23
N GLU A 90 5.26 12.99 -0.28
CA GLU A 90 6.36 12.65 -1.17
C GLU A 90 6.24 11.21 -1.65
N VAL A 91 6.61 10.98 -2.90
CA VAL A 91 6.93 9.64 -3.42
C VAL A 91 8.43 9.42 -3.25
N SER A 92 8.83 8.33 -2.60
CA SER A 92 10.24 8.02 -2.37
C SER A 92 10.83 7.17 -3.50
N SER A 93 12.16 6.99 -3.47
CA SER A 93 12.88 6.14 -4.42
C SER A 93 12.53 4.65 -4.31
N SER A 94 11.78 4.20 -3.27
CA SER A 94 11.32 2.80 -3.20
C SER A 94 10.38 2.43 -4.35
N LEU A 95 9.78 3.42 -5.04
CA LEU A 95 9.03 3.17 -6.28
C LEU A 95 9.91 2.47 -7.34
N GLU A 96 11.22 2.75 -7.37
CA GLU A 96 12.16 2.11 -8.30
C GLU A 96 12.34 0.60 -8.01
N CYS A 97 11.98 0.14 -6.80
CA CYS A 97 12.00 -1.26 -6.42
C CYS A 97 10.74 -2.03 -6.86
N LEU A 98 9.71 -1.35 -7.39
CA LEU A 98 8.44 -1.94 -7.80
C LEU A 98 8.47 -2.30 -9.30
N THR A 99 9.39 -3.18 -9.70
CA THR A 99 9.68 -3.46 -11.12
C THR A 99 8.54 -4.13 -11.88
N ASN A 100 7.55 -4.70 -11.17
CA ASN A 100 6.37 -5.34 -11.76
C ASN A 100 5.10 -4.48 -11.65
N LEU A 101 5.22 -3.21 -11.25
CA LEU A 101 4.09 -2.32 -11.08
C LEU A 101 3.44 -2.01 -12.44
N GLN A 102 2.16 -2.34 -12.56
CA GLN A 102 1.35 -2.11 -13.77
C GLN A 102 0.38 -0.96 -13.56
N VAL A 103 -0.13 -0.80 -12.34
CA VAL A 103 -1.07 0.25 -11.98
C VAL A 103 -0.51 1.05 -10.81
N PHE A 104 -0.42 2.36 -10.98
CA PHE A 104 -0.02 3.30 -9.94
C PHE A 104 -0.89 4.54 -10.00
N SER A 105 -1.53 4.91 -8.89
CA SER A 105 -2.38 6.09 -8.82
C SER A 105 -2.00 6.98 -7.64
N LEU A 106 -1.91 8.28 -7.92
CA LEU A 106 -1.74 9.38 -6.98
C LEU A 106 -2.81 10.45 -7.16
N ASP A 107 -3.90 10.10 -7.87
CA ASP A 107 -4.94 11.06 -8.21
C ASP A 107 -5.54 11.68 -6.94
N SER A 108 -5.82 12.97 -6.97
CA SER A 108 -6.39 13.72 -5.84
C SER A 108 -5.54 13.72 -4.55
N CYS A 109 -4.24 13.38 -4.62
CA CYS A 109 -3.29 13.56 -3.50
C CYS A 109 -2.93 15.04 -3.31
N SER A 110 -3.82 15.81 -2.69
CA SER A 110 -3.71 17.27 -2.56
C SER A 110 -2.50 17.77 -1.74
N ARG A 111 -1.86 16.89 -0.96
CA ARG A 111 -0.67 17.21 -0.15
C ARG A 111 0.65 16.82 -0.81
N LEU A 112 0.61 16.20 -1.98
CA LEU A 112 1.81 15.74 -2.69
C LEU A 112 2.63 16.95 -3.16
N LYS A 113 3.87 17.04 -2.69
CA LYS A 113 4.82 18.13 -3.00
C LYS A 113 5.96 17.67 -3.90
N ARG A 114 6.33 16.39 -3.80
CA ARG A 114 7.55 15.86 -4.42
C ARG A 114 7.31 14.47 -4.98
N VAL A 115 7.80 14.24 -6.19
CA VAL A 115 7.95 12.89 -6.75
C VAL A 115 9.44 12.68 -6.95
N SER A 116 10.07 11.96 -6.01
CA SER A 116 11.52 11.72 -6.02
C SER A 116 11.81 10.40 -6.73
N THR A 117 11.51 10.35 -8.04
CA THR A 117 11.64 9.13 -8.84
C THR A 117 12.34 9.46 -10.15
N ARG A 118 13.14 8.53 -10.69
CA ARG A 118 13.79 8.69 -12.01
C ARG A 118 12.88 8.30 -13.18
N ILE A 119 11.57 8.24 -12.99
CA ILE A 119 10.67 7.62 -13.97
C ILE A 119 10.23 8.67 -15.01
N PHE A 120 10.56 8.42 -16.27
CA PHE A 120 9.96 9.08 -17.42
C PHE A 120 8.49 8.66 -17.50
N VAL A 121 7.57 9.56 -17.15
CA VAL A 121 6.15 9.40 -17.46
C VAL A 121 6.01 9.63 -18.97
N ASN A 122 5.66 8.59 -19.72
CA ASN A 122 5.16 8.70 -21.10
C ASN A 122 3.65 8.89 -21.08
#